data_AF-A0A6J8AFY7-F1
#
_entry.id   AF-A0A6J8AFY7-F1
#
_cell.length_a   1.000
_cell.length_b   1.000
_cell.length_c   1.000
_cell.angle_alpha   90.00
_cell.angle_beta   90.00
_cell.angle_gamma   90.00
#
_symmetry.space_group_name_H-M   'P 1'
#
loop_
_entity.id
_entity.type
_entity.pdbx_description
1 polymer ?
#
loop_
_entity_poly.entity_id
_entity_poly.type
_entity_poly.pdbx_seq_one_letter_code
_entity_poly.pdbx_strand_id
1 'polypeptide(L)'
;MNKLSIGSWNVNGLGDKYRDDQFMSCLKYDINILIETWKGVDDTSNIPDFKNFQKCRKKNRRSRRFSGGIIILYKSHIHKGIIEIKDLTSSKNRLWIKLDKNFFGLEKDLFVCATYITQLNSPHYDDDFLKLKTEITQVSDKEPSYLSDHAQIVVFLKGCISMQNMNIDRKYSEIDMTFKWETISKEKLNTVLEESSTRDEILGYENTPFEINCSAVERAEQQLNNIFKTLTMRSCKIIKSFRKKKLKKKKP
;
A
#
# COMPACT_ATOMS: atom_id res chain seq x y z
N MET A 1 -22.34 6.81 -7.25
CA MET A 1 -21.84 6.37 -5.93
C MET A 1 -20.66 7.26 -5.56
N ASN A 2 -20.58 7.75 -4.32
CA ASN A 2 -19.39 8.48 -3.87
C ASN A 2 -18.17 7.55 -3.96
N LYS A 3 -17.01 8.12 -4.29
CA LYS A 3 -15.74 7.40 -4.40
C LYS A 3 -15.43 6.66 -3.10
N LEU A 4 -15.32 5.32 -3.14
CA LEU A 4 -14.87 4.53 -2.00
C LEU A 4 -13.41 4.88 -1.66
N SER A 5 -13.13 5.09 -0.38
CA SER A 5 -11.80 5.52 0.08
C SER A 5 -11.21 4.55 1.10
N ILE A 6 -9.93 4.18 0.90
CA ILE A 6 -9.19 3.25 1.75
C ILE A 6 -7.90 3.93 2.23
N GLY A 7 -7.63 3.88 3.53
CA GLY A 7 -6.40 4.37 4.15
C GLY A 7 -5.70 3.26 4.92
N SER A 8 -4.38 3.36 5.08
CA SER A 8 -3.59 2.46 5.92
C SER A 8 -2.64 3.24 6.81
N TRP A 9 -2.48 2.81 8.06
CA TRP A 9 -1.63 3.45 9.06
C TRP A 9 -0.99 2.43 10.01
N ASN A 10 0.33 2.47 10.13
CA ASN A 10 1.03 1.88 11.26
C ASN A 10 0.88 2.76 12.50
N VAL A 11 0.04 2.32 13.45
CA VAL A 11 -0.32 3.13 14.63
C VAL A 11 0.66 2.97 15.79
N ASN A 12 1.60 2.01 15.72
CA ASN A 12 2.61 1.76 16.74
C ASN A 12 2.04 1.74 18.17
N GLY A 13 1.04 0.88 18.38
CA GLY A 13 0.21 0.79 19.56
C GLY A 13 -1.03 1.67 19.45
N LEU A 14 -2.22 1.03 19.42
CA LEU A 14 -3.50 1.73 19.40
C LEU A 14 -3.84 2.35 20.76
N GLY A 15 -3.52 1.67 21.87
CA GLY A 15 -3.72 2.19 23.23
C GLY A 15 -5.10 2.82 23.42
N ASP A 16 -5.11 4.06 23.92
CA ASP A 16 -6.29 4.93 24.04
C ASP A 16 -6.36 6.02 22.95
N LYS A 17 -5.64 5.87 21.83
CA LYS A 17 -5.60 6.88 20.75
C LYS A 17 -6.97 7.17 20.14
N TYR A 18 -7.91 6.24 20.22
CA TYR A 18 -9.29 6.44 19.78
C TYR A 18 -10.05 7.50 20.60
N ARG A 19 -9.49 7.96 21.74
CA ARG A 19 -10.02 9.09 22.54
C ARG A 19 -9.45 10.45 22.13
N ASP A 20 -8.46 10.45 21.25
CA ASP A 20 -7.82 11.67 20.76
C ASP A 20 -8.49 12.13 19.46
N ASP A 21 -9.00 13.36 19.46
CA ASP A 21 -9.74 13.91 18.31
C ASP A 21 -8.87 14.03 17.05
N GLN A 22 -7.57 14.31 17.22
CA GLN A 22 -6.64 14.40 16.09
C GLN A 22 -6.44 13.03 15.44
N PHE A 23 -6.27 11.98 16.25
CA PHE A 23 -6.23 10.60 15.77
C PHE A 23 -7.53 10.22 15.07
N MET A 24 -8.68 10.53 15.66
CA MET A 24 -9.99 10.25 15.06
C MET A 24 -10.19 10.98 13.73
N SER A 25 -9.72 12.24 13.61
CA SER A 25 -9.76 12.99 12.35
C SER A 25 -8.93 12.36 11.23
N CYS A 26 -7.92 11.56 11.59
CA CYS A 26 -7.10 10.81 10.63
C CYS A 26 -7.81 9.55 10.11
N LEU A 27 -8.81 9.02 10.82
CA LEU A 27 -9.66 7.90 10.40
C LEU A 27 -10.76 8.30 9.42
N LYS A 28 -10.46 9.20 8.48
CA LYS A 28 -11.45 9.81 7.57
C LYS A 28 -11.96 8.90 6.44
N TYR A 29 -11.24 7.81 6.16
CA TYR A 29 -11.53 6.91 5.05
C TYR A 29 -12.74 6.03 5.35
N ASP A 30 -13.36 5.47 4.31
CA ASP A 30 -14.48 4.54 4.49
C ASP A 30 -13.99 3.20 5.05
N ILE A 31 -12.76 2.82 4.69
CA ILE A 31 -12.02 1.69 5.25
C ILE A 31 -10.65 2.19 5.73
N ASN A 32 -10.32 2.00 7.01
CA ASN A 32 -9.04 2.35 7.62
C ASN A 32 -8.34 1.08 8.10
N ILE A 33 -7.16 0.79 7.56
CA ILE A 33 -6.33 -0.35 7.93
C ILE A 33 -5.30 0.10 8.96
N LEU A 34 -5.35 -0.46 10.16
CA LEU A 34 -4.41 -0.17 11.23
C LEU A 34 -3.49 -1.38 11.46
N ILE A 35 -2.18 -1.16 11.45
CA ILE A 35 -1.17 -2.19 11.74
C ILE A 35 -0.34 -1.81 12.97
N GLU A 36 0.29 -2.80 13.61
CA GLU A 36 0.98 -2.65 14.90
C GLU A 36 0.03 -2.12 15.99
N THR A 37 -1.19 -2.64 16.07
CA THR A 37 -2.20 -2.15 17.02
C THR A 37 -1.90 -2.52 18.46
N TRP A 38 -1.13 -3.59 18.69
CA TRP A 38 -0.82 -4.15 20.01
C TRP A 38 -2.05 -4.45 20.88
N LYS A 39 -3.17 -4.76 20.22
CA LYS A 39 -4.43 -5.14 20.87
C LYS A 39 -4.51 -6.65 21.08
N GLY A 40 -5.10 -7.04 22.22
CA GLY A 40 -5.44 -8.42 22.54
C GLY A 40 -6.80 -8.82 21.99
N VAL A 41 -7.10 -10.12 22.01
CA VAL A 41 -8.38 -10.65 21.52
C VAL A 41 -9.57 -10.07 22.29
N ASP A 42 -9.39 -9.85 23.60
CA ASP A 42 -10.42 -9.31 24.50
C ASP A 42 -10.55 -7.78 24.41
N ASP A 43 -9.59 -7.12 23.75
CA ASP A 43 -9.53 -5.66 23.64
C ASP A 43 -10.29 -5.23 22.38
N THR A 44 -11.60 -5.50 22.38
CA THR A 44 -12.50 -5.11 21.29
C THR A 44 -12.53 -3.59 21.21
N SER A 45 -11.86 -3.05 20.20
CA SER A 45 -11.77 -1.61 19.99
C SER A 45 -13.10 -1.13 19.44
N ASN A 46 -14.03 -0.81 20.34
CA ASN A 46 -15.32 -0.23 19.97
C ASN A 46 -15.09 1.26 19.69
N ILE A 47 -14.70 1.54 18.44
CA ILE A 47 -14.45 2.90 17.97
C ILE A 47 -15.77 3.42 17.39
N PRO A 48 -16.29 4.57 17.88
CA PRO A 48 -17.55 5.14 17.39
C PRO A 48 -17.60 5.23 15.86
N ASP A 49 -18.76 4.96 15.29
CA ASP A 49 -19.05 4.95 13.83
C ASP A 49 -18.37 3.84 13.01
N PHE A 50 -17.40 3.13 13.58
CA PHE A 50 -16.68 2.05 12.92
C PHE A 50 -17.14 0.67 13.40
N LYS A 51 -17.30 -0.23 12.43
CA LYS A 51 -17.21 -1.67 12.66
C LYS A 51 -15.80 -2.14 12.35
N ASN A 52 -15.44 -3.32 12.84
CA ASN A 52 -14.08 -3.79 12.65
C ASN A 52 -13.98 -5.30 12.45
N PHE A 53 -12.91 -5.69 11.77
CA PHE A 53 -12.31 -7.02 11.85
C PHE A 53 -10.93 -6.87 12.46
N GLN A 54 -10.55 -7.78 13.35
CA GLN A 54 -9.27 -7.70 14.06
C GLN A 54 -8.53 -9.03 14.07
N LYS A 55 -7.22 -8.93 13.88
CA LYS A 55 -6.28 -10.05 14.00
C LYS A 55 -5.24 -9.70 15.06
N CYS A 56 -5.26 -10.41 16.18
CA CYS A 56 -4.35 -10.20 17.29
C CYS A 56 -3.28 -11.30 17.32
N ARG A 57 -2.04 -10.95 17.67
CA ARG A 57 -1.00 -11.95 17.95
C ARG A 57 -1.12 -12.45 19.38
N LYS A 58 -0.67 -13.68 19.63
CA LYS A 58 -0.59 -14.24 20.99
C LYS A 58 0.39 -13.40 21.82
N LYS A 59 -0.04 -12.99 23.02
CA LYS A 59 0.82 -12.25 23.95
C LYS A 59 2.02 -13.10 24.36
N ASN A 60 3.22 -12.53 24.27
CA ASN A 60 4.39 -13.14 24.89
C ASN A 60 4.25 -13.05 26.43
N ARG A 61 4.39 -14.17 27.14
CA ARG A 61 4.29 -14.22 28.62
C ARG A 61 5.23 -13.26 29.33
N ARG A 62 6.39 -12.93 28.73
CA ARG A 62 7.38 -12.00 29.30
C ARG A 62 7.12 -10.54 28.95
N SER A 63 6.20 -10.26 28.03
CA SER A 63 5.93 -8.88 27.59
C SER A 63 4.76 -8.27 28.36
N ARG A 64 4.91 -7.01 28.77
CA ARG A 64 3.81 -6.23 29.38
C ARG A 64 2.69 -5.96 28.36
N ARG A 65 3.04 -5.74 27.08
CA ARG A 65 2.12 -5.42 25.97
C ARG A 65 1.99 -6.56 24.96
N PHE A 66 0.93 -6.55 24.16
CA PHE A 66 0.88 -7.37 22.94
C PHE A 66 1.83 -6.81 21.88
N SER A 67 2.07 -7.56 20.80
CA SER A 67 2.93 -7.16 19.68
C SER A 67 2.21 -7.37 18.35
N GLY A 68 2.57 -6.59 17.32
CA GLY A 68 1.91 -6.64 16.02
C GLY A 68 0.41 -6.32 16.11
N GLY A 69 -0.39 -7.05 15.35
CA GLY A 69 -1.84 -6.88 15.31
C GLY A 69 -2.30 -6.00 14.16
N ILE A 70 -3.45 -6.37 13.59
CA ILE A 70 -4.08 -5.72 12.44
C ILE A 70 -5.55 -5.48 12.77
N ILE A 71 -6.05 -4.30 12.49
CA ILE A 71 -7.48 -3.96 12.59
C ILE A 71 -7.88 -3.30 11.27
N ILE A 72 -8.93 -3.82 10.64
CA ILE A 72 -9.61 -3.12 9.55
C ILE A 72 -10.86 -2.48 10.14
N LEU A 73 -10.84 -1.15 10.27
CA LEU A 73 -11.99 -0.34 10.65
C LEU A 73 -12.74 0.06 9.39
N TYR A 74 -14.07 0.03 9.42
CA TYR A 74 -14.87 0.50 8.31
C TYR A 74 -16.16 1.16 8.78
N LYS A 75 -16.62 2.18 8.04
CA LYS A 75 -17.82 2.94 8.44
C LYS A 75 -19.05 2.03 8.49
N SER A 76 -19.88 2.20 9.50
CA SER A 76 -21.03 1.31 9.75
C SER A 76 -22.00 1.20 8.56
N HIS A 77 -22.15 2.26 7.77
CA HIS A 77 -23.08 2.29 6.63
C HIS A 77 -22.65 1.41 5.44
N ILE A 78 -21.37 1.03 5.33
CA ILE A 78 -20.88 0.13 4.26
C ILE A 78 -20.79 -1.34 4.70
N HIS A 79 -21.16 -1.65 5.94
CA HIS A 79 -20.99 -2.99 6.52
C HIS A 79 -21.58 -4.12 5.67
N LYS A 80 -22.75 -3.92 5.06
CA LYS A 80 -23.42 -4.95 4.25
C LYS A 80 -22.59 -5.35 3.02
N GLY A 81 -21.68 -4.50 2.56
CA GLY A 81 -20.79 -4.80 1.44
C GLY A 81 -19.45 -5.40 1.85
N ILE A 82 -19.13 -5.51 3.13
CA ILE A 82 -17.81 -5.98 3.60
C ILE A 82 -17.92 -7.36 4.23
N ILE A 83 -17.13 -8.30 3.71
CA ILE A 83 -17.12 -9.70 4.14
C ILE A 83 -15.69 -10.09 4.53
N GLU A 84 -15.47 -10.61 5.73
CA GLU A 84 -14.16 -11.18 6.12
C GLU A 84 -13.93 -12.54 5.45
N ILE A 85 -12.74 -12.74 4.88
CA ILE A 85 -12.36 -14.00 4.23
C ILE A 85 -11.54 -14.83 5.22
N LYS A 86 -12.21 -15.71 5.96
CA LYS A 86 -11.60 -16.46 7.06
C LYS A 86 -10.50 -17.42 6.60
N ASP A 87 -10.68 -18.08 5.46
CA ASP A 87 -9.76 -19.10 4.95
C ASP A 87 -8.37 -18.55 4.62
N LEU A 88 -8.31 -17.33 4.07
CA LEU A 88 -7.06 -16.61 3.77
C LEU A 88 -6.50 -15.87 5.00
N THR A 89 -7.30 -15.73 6.04
CA THR A 89 -6.95 -15.03 7.29
C THR A 89 -6.34 -15.99 8.32
N SER A 90 -5.86 -17.17 7.91
CA SER A 90 -5.18 -18.11 8.82
C SER A 90 -3.88 -17.53 9.39
N SER A 91 -3.21 -16.64 8.65
CA SER A 91 -2.01 -15.93 9.11
C SER A 91 -2.28 -14.92 10.22
N LYS A 92 -1.31 -14.78 11.13
CA LYS A 92 -1.33 -13.78 12.20
C LYS A 92 -0.94 -12.37 11.72
N ASN A 93 -0.44 -12.28 10.50
CA ASN A 93 0.10 -11.05 9.89
C ASN A 93 -0.74 -10.57 8.72
N ARG A 94 -1.87 -11.22 8.43
CA ARG A 94 -2.75 -10.87 7.32
C ARG A 94 -4.21 -10.92 7.73
N LEU A 95 -4.99 -10.03 7.15
CA LEU A 95 -6.43 -9.95 7.33
C LEU A 95 -7.05 -9.58 5.97
N TRP A 96 -7.89 -10.47 5.47
CA TRP A 96 -8.50 -10.33 4.15
C TRP A 96 -9.98 -9.97 4.28
N ILE A 97 -10.40 -8.98 3.50
CA ILE A 97 -11.82 -8.67 3.28
C ILE A 97 -12.15 -8.70 1.79
N LYS A 98 -13.41 -9.06 1.51
CA LYS A 98 -14.04 -8.93 0.20
C LYS A 98 -15.01 -7.75 0.25
N LEU A 99 -14.97 -6.92 -0.79
CA LEU A 99 -15.97 -5.91 -1.08
C LEU A 99 -16.94 -6.48 -2.11
N ASP A 100 -18.21 -6.60 -1.71
CA ASP A 100 -19.27 -7.17 -2.53
C ASP A 100 -19.59 -6.27 -3.74
N LYS A 101 -19.48 -6.83 -4.94
CA LYS A 101 -19.67 -6.09 -6.18
C LYS A 101 -21.09 -5.53 -6.34
N ASN A 102 -22.11 -6.21 -5.83
CA ASN A 102 -23.49 -5.76 -5.96
C ASN A 102 -23.76 -4.58 -5.03
N PHE A 103 -23.24 -4.63 -3.81
CA PHE A 103 -23.33 -3.52 -2.85
C PHE A 103 -22.57 -2.29 -3.33
N PHE A 104 -21.37 -2.47 -3.89
CA PHE A 104 -20.51 -1.37 -4.34
C PHE A 104 -20.67 -0.99 -5.83
N GLY A 105 -21.57 -1.64 -6.57
CA GLY A 105 -21.76 -1.39 -8.00
C GLY A 105 -20.50 -1.61 -8.83
N LEU A 106 -19.68 -2.60 -8.46
CA LEU A 106 -18.45 -2.97 -9.14
C LEU A 106 -18.73 -4.05 -10.20
N GLU A 107 -17.86 -4.17 -11.21
CA GLU A 107 -17.95 -5.27 -12.18
C GLU A 107 -17.60 -6.63 -11.54
N LYS A 108 -16.67 -6.61 -10.59
CA LYS A 108 -16.16 -7.78 -9.86
C LYS A 108 -16.03 -7.48 -8.38
N ASP A 109 -16.02 -8.54 -7.57
CA ASP A 109 -15.71 -8.41 -6.15
C ASP A 109 -14.26 -7.89 -6.01
N LEU A 110 -14.04 -6.98 -5.06
CA LEU A 110 -12.69 -6.46 -4.77
C LEU A 110 -12.16 -7.11 -3.49
N PHE A 111 -10.94 -7.62 -3.54
CA PHE A 111 -10.28 -8.24 -2.40
C PHE A 111 -9.23 -7.29 -1.82
N VAL A 112 -9.28 -7.03 -0.51
CA VAL A 112 -8.33 -6.14 0.18
C VAL A 112 -7.61 -6.94 1.26
N CYS A 113 -6.29 -6.98 1.16
CA CYS A 113 -5.42 -7.59 2.17
C CYS A 113 -4.73 -6.53 3.01
N ALA A 114 -5.01 -6.51 4.30
CA ALA A 114 -4.16 -5.84 5.27
C ALA A 114 -3.03 -6.79 5.67
N THR A 115 -1.78 -6.44 5.35
CA THR A 115 -0.60 -7.27 5.66
C THR A 115 0.43 -6.49 6.46
N TYR A 116 1.06 -7.17 7.42
CA TYR A 116 2.27 -6.71 8.08
C TYR A 116 3.42 -7.61 7.65
N ILE A 117 4.31 -7.11 6.80
CA ILE A 117 5.49 -7.86 6.35
C ILE A 117 6.60 -7.69 7.39
N THR A 118 7.04 -8.82 7.94
CA THR A 118 8.15 -8.85 8.89
C THR A 118 9.48 -8.58 8.21
N GLN A 119 10.39 -7.88 8.89
CA GLN A 119 11.76 -7.68 8.41
C GLN A 119 12.53 -9.00 8.39
N LEU A 120 13.44 -9.18 7.43
CA LEU A 120 14.23 -10.41 7.22
C LEU A 120 14.94 -10.89 8.50
N ASN A 121 15.40 -9.95 9.34
CA ASN A 121 16.15 -10.24 10.56
C ASN A 121 15.27 -10.25 11.82
N SER A 122 13.95 -10.26 11.67
CA SER A 122 13.03 -10.33 12.80
C SER A 122 12.99 -11.75 13.37
N PRO A 123 12.93 -11.93 14.71
CA PRO A 123 12.64 -13.24 15.31
C PRO A 123 11.24 -13.77 14.98
N HIS A 124 10.43 -12.96 14.29
CA HIS A 124 9.10 -13.32 13.78
C HIS A 124 9.06 -13.39 12.26
N TYR A 125 10.21 -13.43 11.57
CA TYR A 125 10.26 -13.60 10.12
C TYR A 125 9.48 -14.84 9.69
N ASP A 126 8.55 -14.66 8.77
CA ASP A 126 7.68 -15.73 8.30
C ASP A 126 7.34 -15.59 6.82
N ASP A 127 8.37 -15.42 5.97
CA ASP A 127 8.31 -15.18 4.50
C ASP A 127 6.92 -14.69 4.03
N ASP A 128 6.51 -13.56 4.61
CA ASP A 128 5.13 -13.09 4.51
C ASP A 128 4.81 -12.74 3.04
N PHE A 129 5.85 -12.44 2.25
CA PHE A 129 5.77 -12.11 0.84
C PHE A 129 5.43 -13.33 -0.01
N LEU A 130 6.15 -14.45 0.15
CA LEU A 130 5.84 -15.68 -0.60
C LEU A 130 4.44 -16.20 -0.27
N LYS A 131 4.07 -16.18 1.02
CA LYS A 131 2.73 -16.60 1.44
C LYS A 131 1.63 -15.69 0.89
N LEU A 132 1.85 -14.38 0.91
CA LEU A 132 0.93 -13.42 0.31
C LEU A 132 0.78 -13.69 -1.19
N LYS A 133 1.87 -14.00 -1.92
CA LYS A 133 1.81 -14.36 -3.33
C LYS A 133 0.91 -15.58 -3.57
N THR A 134 1.06 -16.63 -2.76
CA THR A 134 0.20 -17.82 -2.83
C THR A 134 -1.27 -17.49 -2.54
N GLU A 135 -1.55 -16.67 -1.53
CA GLU A 135 -2.93 -16.26 -1.22
C GLU A 135 -3.56 -15.42 -2.35
N ILE A 136 -2.80 -14.50 -2.96
CA ILE A 136 -3.27 -13.71 -4.11
C ILE A 136 -3.64 -14.64 -5.27
N THR A 137 -2.87 -15.70 -5.53
CA THR A 137 -3.21 -16.66 -6.60
C THR A 137 -4.52 -17.41 -6.36
N GLN A 138 -4.97 -17.55 -5.10
CA GLN A 138 -6.22 -18.23 -4.78
C GLN A 138 -7.46 -17.36 -5.03
N VAL A 139 -7.32 -16.04 -4.97
CA VAL A 139 -8.43 -15.07 -5.18
C VAL A 139 -8.42 -14.42 -6.55
N SER A 140 -7.38 -14.68 -7.34
CA SER A 140 -7.22 -14.07 -8.65
C SER A 140 -7.64 -15.04 -9.74
N ASP A 141 -8.52 -14.59 -10.65
CA ASP A 141 -8.91 -15.34 -11.86
C ASP A 141 -7.71 -15.61 -12.80
N LYS A 142 -6.60 -14.91 -12.59
CA LYS A 142 -5.35 -15.00 -13.38
C LYS A 142 -4.15 -14.89 -12.46
N GLU A 143 -3.02 -15.47 -12.81
CA GLU A 143 -1.80 -15.28 -12.04
C GLU A 143 -1.46 -13.78 -11.94
N PRO A 144 -1.22 -13.23 -10.73
CA PRO A 144 -0.92 -11.81 -10.56
C PRO A 144 0.35 -11.48 -11.33
N SER A 145 0.18 -10.71 -12.39
CA SER A 145 1.27 -10.13 -13.14
C SER A 145 1.50 -8.70 -12.65
N TYR A 146 2.75 -8.31 -12.50
CA TYR A 146 3.18 -6.90 -12.31
C TYR A 146 2.71 -5.97 -13.45
N LEU A 147 2.06 -6.53 -14.48
CA LEU A 147 1.55 -5.88 -15.68
C LEU A 147 0.03 -5.74 -15.73
N SER A 148 -0.69 -6.20 -14.71
CA SER A 148 -2.13 -6.00 -14.66
C SER A 148 -2.42 -4.51 -14.51
N ASP A 149 -3.09 -3.92 -15.49
CA ASP A 149 -3.65 -2.56 -15.46
C ASP A 149 -4.67 -2.35 -14.32
N HIS A 150 -5.12 -3.46 -13.72
CA HIS A 150 -5.96 -3.50 -12.53
C HIS A 150 -5.19 -3.78 -11.22
N ALA A 151 -3.87 -4.05 -11.28
CA ALA A 151 -3.04 -4.20 -10.08
C ALA A 151 -2.49 -2.83 -9.65
N GLN A 152 -3.22 -2.13 -8.79
CA GLN A 152 -2.61 -1.04 -8.02
C GLN A 152 -1.61 -1.64 -7.03
N ILE A 153 -0.31 -1.56 -7.37
CA ILE A 153 0.77 -1.76 -6.41
C ILE A 153 0.83 -0.51 -5.54
N VAL A 154 0.21 -0.56 -4.36
CA VAL A 154 0.36 0.49 -3.36
C VAL A 154 1.61 0.20 -2.54
N VAL A 155 2.72 0.87 -2.88
CA VAL A 155 3.96 0.80 -2.11
C VAL A 155 3.89 1.79 -0.95
N PHE A 156 3.90 1.29 0.29
CA PHE A 156 4.03 2.12 1.49
C PHE A 156 5.51 2.23 1.86
N LEU A 157 6.14 3.36 1.52
CA LEU A 157 7.49 3.68 1.99
C LEU A 157 7.43 4.18 3.44
N LYS A 158 8.23 3.56 4.32
CA LYS A 158 8.31 3.89 5.75
C LYS A 158 9.13 5.18 5.96
N GLY A 159 8.45 6.32 6.08
CA GLY A 159 9.02 7.55 6.63
C GLY A 159 8.95 7.57 8.15
N CYS A 160 9.95 8.14 8.82
CA CYS A 160 9.98 8.28 10.28
C CYS A 160 8.96 9.31 10.78
N ILE A 161 8.43 9.06 11.98
CA ILE A 161 7.29 9.76 12.62
C ILE A 161 7.59 11.24 12.90
N SER A 162 8.85 11.68 12.86
CA SER A 162 9.25 13.08 13.11
C SER A 162 8.79 14.10 12.05
N MET A 163 8.16 13.66 10.96
CA MET A 163 7.77 14.53 9.84
C MET A 163 6.29 14.97 9.80
N GLN A 164 5.47 14.60 10.79
CA GLN A 164 4.01 14.81 10.74
C GLN A 164 3.53 16.28 10.82
N ASN A 165 4.43 17.26 11.01
CA ASN A 165 4.07 18.69 11.03
C ASN A 165 4.34 19.44 9.72
N MET A 166 4.82 18.77 8.67
CA MET A 166 4.94 19.42 7.36
C MET A 166 3.65 19.23 6.57
N ASN A 167 3.06 20.35 6.17
CA ASN A 167 2.00 20.43 5.17
C ASN A 167 2.62 19.97 3.84
N ILE A 168 2.78 18.66 3.67
CA ILE A 168 3.33 18.07 2.45
C ILE A 168 2.23 18.22 1.41
N ASP A 169 2.36 19.28 0.62
CA ASP A 169 1.65 19.45 -0.65
C ASP A 169 1.94 18.19 -1.46
N ARG A 170 0.98 17.25 -1.48
CA ARG A 170 1.12 15.95 -2.17
C ARG A 170 1.08 16.19 -3.68
N LYS A 171 2.13 16.80 -4.21
CA LYS A 171 2.43 16.73 -5.62
C LYS A 171 2.92 15.32 -5.88
N TYR A 172 1.99 14.48 -6.33
CA TYR A 172 2.39 13.26 -7.04
C TYR A 172 3.39 13.67 -8.11
N SER A 173 4.52 12.98 -8.18
CA SER A 173 5.47 13.16 -9.28
C SER A 173 4.74 12.90 -10.59
N GLU A 174 4.38 13.98 -11.30
CA GLU A 174 3.79 13.87 -12.62
C GLU A 174 4.88 13.34 -13.55
N ILE A 175 4.67 12.13 -14.08
CA ILE A 175 5.44 11.69 -15.24
C ILE A 175 4.94 12.54 -16.40
N ASP A 176 5.79 13.45 -16.90
CA ASP A 176 5.52 14.43 -17.99
C ASP A 176 5.08 13.81 -19.35
N MET A 177 4.79 12.50 -19.37
CA MET A 177 4.46 11.73 -20.55
C MET A 177 3.27 10.82 -20.28
N THR A 178 2.37 10.72 -21.26
CA THR A 178 1.28 9.75 -21.25
C THR A 178 1.68 8.55 -22.09
N PHE A 179 1.57 7.35 -21.52
CA PHE A 179 1.91 6.09 -22.19
C PHE A 179 0.66 5.27 -22.49
N LYS A 180 0.70 4.49 -23.58
CA LYS A 180 -0.30 3.49 -23.95
C LYS A 180 0.33 2.11 -23.83
N TRP A 181 -0.38 1.22 -23.16
CA TRP A 181 -0.10 -0.20 -23.24
C TRP A 181 -0.57 -0.75 -24.61
N GLU A 182 0.28 -1.50 -25.30
CA GLU A 182 -0.04 -2.20 -26.55
C GLU A 182 0.06 -3.72 -26.35
N THR A 183 -0.45 -4.51 -27.31
CA THR A 183 -0.43 -5.97 -27.25
C THR A 183 0.98 -6.52 -27.00
N ILE A 184 2.00 -5.89 -27.60
CA ILE A 184 3.41 -6.28 -27.49
C ILE A 184 4.16 -5.66 -26.30
N SER A 185 3.50 -4.82 -25.50
CA SER A 185 4.15 -4.09 -24.40
C SER A 185 4.64 -5.02 -23.29
N LYS A 186 3.97 -6.17 -23.11
CA LYS A 186 4.35 -7.19 -22.15
C LYS A 186 5.69 -7.83 -22.50
N GLU A 187 5.82 -8.32 -23.73
CA GLU A 187 7.07 -8.93 -24.22
C GLU A 187 8.20 -7.91 -24.15
N LYS A 188 7.94 -6.67 -24.58
CA LYS A 188 8.93 -5.59 -24.48
C LYS A 188 9.36 -5.31 -23.04
N LEU A 189 8.44 -5.27 -22.08
CA LEU A 189 8.84 -5.05 -20.69
C LEU A 189 9.70 -6.20 -20.17
N ASN A 190 9.33 -7.44 -20.47
CA ASN A 190 10.11 -8.60 -20.07
C ASN A 190 11.54 -8.52 -20.63
N THR A 191 11.67 -8.22 -21.92
CA THR A 191 12.98 -8.01 -22.54
C THR A 191 13.76 -6.90 -21.82
N VAL A 192 13.14 -5.75 -21.55
CA VAL A 192 13.80 -4.64 -20.87
C VAL A 192 14.23 -5.01 -19.44
N LEU A 193 13.43 -5.80 -18.71
CA LEU A 193 13.75 -6.30 -17.37
C LEU A 193 14.87 -7.35 -17.37
N GLU A 194 15.11 -8.00 -18.51
CA GLU A 194 16.20 -8.98 -18.66
C GLU A 194 17.53 -8.33 -19.01
N GLU A 195 17.52 -7.09 -19.49
CA GLU A 195 18.73 -6.34 -19.81
C GLU A 195 19.56 -6.02 -18.57
N SER A 196 20.88 -6.18 -18.70
CA SER A 196 21.83 -5.93 -17.60
C SER A 196 21.72 -4.51 -17.07
N SER A 197 21.62 -3.51 -17.94
CA SER A 197 21.52 -2.10 -17.53
C SER A 197 20.30 -1.81 -16.65
N THR A 198 19.14 -2.36 -16.99
CA THR A 198 17.91 -2.22 -16.19
C THR A 198 18.03 -2.97 -14.88
N ARG A 199 18.58 -4.18 -14.89
CA ARG A 199 18.81 -4.97 -13.67
C ARG A 199 19.76 -4.27 -12.72
N ASP A 200 20.86 -3.73 -13.24
CA ASP A 200 21.84 -3.00 -12.45
C ASP A 200 21.23 -1.72 -11.85
N GLU A 201 20.33 -1.03 -12.57
CA GLU A 201 19.60 0.12 -12.05
C GLU A 201 18.66 -0.27 -10.90
N ILE A 202 17.90 -1.36 -11.07
CA ILE A 202 16.99 -1.89 -10.03
C ILE A 202 17.78 -2.36 -8.81
N LEU A 203 18.82 -3.19 -9.01
CA LEU A 203 19.69 -3.67 -7.94
C LEU A 203 20.43 -2.53 -7.25
N GLY A 204 20.82 -1.50 -8.01
CA GLY A 204 21.43 -0.28 -7.47
C GLY A 204 20.48 0.41 -6.50
N TYR A 205 19.20 0.56 -6.87
CA TYR A 205 18.18 1.09 -5.96
C TYR A 205 17.94 0.20 -4.75
N GLU A 206 17.77 -1.11 -4.93
CA GLU A 206 17.51 -2.06 -3.85
C GLU A 206 18.65 -2.12 -2.82
N ASN A 207 19.90 -1.99 -3.27
CA ASN A 207 21.08 -2.02 -2.42
C ASN A 207 21.47 -0.63 -1.88
N THR A 208 20.79 0.44 -2.29
CA THR A 208 21.09 1.80 -1.80
C THR A 208 20.49 1.99 -0.41
N PRO A 209 21.30 2.21 0.64
CA PRO A 209 20.77 2.59 1.94
C PRO A 209 20.27 4.03 1.88
N PHE A 210 19.00 4.25 2.24
CA PHE A 210 18.43 5.59 2.37
C PHE A 210 18.40 5.99 3.85
N GLU A 211 18.95 7.18 4.12
CA GLU A 211 18.86 7.79 5.45
C GLU A 211 17.41 8.16 5.79
N ILE A 212 17.16 8.39 7.07
CA ILE A 212 15.83 8.72 7.57
C ILE A 212 15.66 10.26 7.60
N ASN A 213 15.59 10.88 6.42
CA ASN A 213 15.36 12.31 6.27
C ASN A 213 14.65 12.65 4.94
N CYS A 214 14.11 13.87 4.79
CA CYS A 214 13.36 14.29 3.60
C CYS A 214 14.19 14.14 2.32
N SER A 215 15.47 14.53 2.37
CA SER A 215 16.36 14.49 1.21
C SER A 215 16.59 13.06 0.72
N ALA A 216 16.68 12.08 1.62
CA ALA A 216 16.78 10.68 1.26
C ALA A 216 15.47 10.13 0.64
N VAL A 217 14.30 10.58 1.13
CA VAL A 217 13.00 10.23 0.52
C VAL A 217 12.89 10.80 -0.89
N GLU A 218 13.25 12.07 -1.11
CA GLU A 218 13.26 12.71 -2.42
C GLU A 218 14.22 12.00 -3.40
N ARG A 219 15.40 11.59 -2.92
CA ARG A 219 16.35 10.80 -3.72
C ARG A 219 15.80 9.42 -4.07
N ALA A 220 15.20 8.71 -3.11
CA ALA A 220 14.57 7.41 -3.36
C ALA A 220 13.44 7.53 -4.39
N GLU A 221 12.58 8.52 -4.23
CA GLU A 221 11.51 8.83 -5.16
C GLU A 221 12.06 9.12 -6.56
N GLN A 222 13.09 9.94 -6.67
CA GLN A 222 13.71 10.29 -7.95
C GLN A 222 14.31 9.06 -8.65
N GLN A 223 15.00 8.19 -7.92
CA GLN A 223 15.57 6.96 -8.48
C GLN A 223 14.47 5.99 -8.95
N LEU A 224 13.43 5.79 -8.13
CA LEU A 224 12.29 4.95 -8.48
C LEU A 224 11.55 5.50 -9.73
N ASN A 225 11.35 6.82 -9.79
CA ASN A 225 10.74 7.48 -10.95
C ASN A 225 11.60 7.29 -12.20
N ASN A 226 12.93 7.32 -12.09
CA ASN A 226 13.82 7.08 -13.23
C ASN A 226 13.70 5.64 -13.74
N ILE A 227 13.72 4.64 -12.83
CA ILE A 227 13.52 3.23 -13.18
C ILE A 227 12.18 3.07 -13.91
N PHE A 228 11.09 3.56 -13.33
CA PHE A 228 9.77 3.45 -13.96
C PHE A 228 9.71 4.17 -15.31
N LYS A 229 10.34 5.34 -15.43
CA LYS A 229 10.40 6.06 -16.70
C LYS A 229 11.17 5.27 -17.75
N THR A 230 12.33 4.70 -17.40
CA THR A 230 13.12 3.84 -18.30
C THR A 230 12.31 2.64 -18.77
N LEU A 231 11.72 1.90 -17.84
CA LEU A 231 10.85 0.75 -18.13
C LEU A 231 9.73 1.15 -19.08
N THR A 232 8.96 2.18 -18.71
CA THR A 232 7.76 2.59 -19.43
C THR A 232 8.08 3.17 -20.81
N MET A 233 9.16 3.96 -20.96
CA MET A 233 9.58 4.48 -22.27
C MET A 233 9.96 3.38 -23.26
N ARG A 234 10.43 2.24 -22.75
CA ARG A 234 10.93 1.14 -23.58
C ARG A 234 9.88 0.06 -23.80
N SER A 235 8.94 -0.12 -22.88
CA SER A 235 7.87 -1.11 -22.98
C SER A 235 6.59 -0.57 -23.59
N CYS A 236 6.29 0.72 -23.42
CA CYS A 236 5.00 1.32 -23.80
C CYS A 236 5.12 2.26 -25.00
N LYS A 237 4.00 2.52 -25.67
CA LYS A 237 3.92 3.55 -26.71
C LYS A 237 3.67 4.92 -26.09
N ILE A 238 4.41 5.93 -26.50
CA ILE A 238 4.21 7.30 -26.05
C ILE A 238 3.02 7.92 -26.79
N ILE A 239 2.02 8.41 -26.05
CA ILE A 239 0.81 9.04 -26.62
C ILE A 239 0.97 10.56 -26.75
N LYS A 240 1.51 11.22 -25.73
CA LYS A 240 1.76 12.67 -25.70
C LYS A 240 2.98 12.97 -24.84
N SER A 241 3.90 13.82 -25.34
CA SER A 241 4.89 14.50 -24.49
C SER A 241 4.37 15.90 -24.19
N PHE A 242 4.25 16.26 -22.91
CA PHE A 242 3.95 17.64 -22.55
C PHE A 242 5.20 18.48 -22.83
N ARG A 243 5.20 19.25 -23.93
CA ARG A 243 6.18 20.32 -24.12
C ARG A 243 5.96 21.35 -23.01
N LYS A 244 6.87 21.46 -22.04
CA LYS A 244 6.89 22.56 -21.07
C LYS A 244 6.73 23.88 -21.83
N LYS A 245 5.62 24.60 -21.61
CA LYS A 245 5.45 25.97 -22.11
C LYS A 245 6.63 26.77 -21.57
N LYS A 246 7.49 27.29 -22.45
CA LYS A 246 8.54 28.25 -22.08
C LYS A 246 7.87 29.35 -21.26
N LEU A 247 8.25 29.47 -19.99
CA LEU A 247 7.93 30.63 -19.16
C LEU A 247 8.36 31.87 -19.95
N LYS A 248 7.39 32.64 -20.45
CA LYS A 248 7.67 33.96 -21.02
C LYS A 248 8.28 34.78 -19.89
N LYS A 249 9.58 35.05 -19.96
CA LYS A 249 10.25 36.03 -19.11
C LYS A 249 9.44 37.32 -19.19
N LYS A 250 8.83 37.74 -18.08
CA LYS A 250 8.38 39.13 -17.94
C LYS A 250 9.65 39.98 -18.08
N LYS A 251 9.69 40.82 -19.12
CA LYS A 251 10.73 41.85 -19.21
C LYS A 251 10.54 42.82 -18.02
N PRO A 252 11.65 43.34 -17.46
CA PRO A 252 11.61 44.28 -16.35
C PRO A 252 10.81 45.53 -16.69
#